data_AF-A0A258I1C1-F1
#
_entry.id   AF-A0A258I1C1-F1
#
_cell.length_a   1.000
_cell.length_b   1.000
_cell.length_c   1.000
_cell.angle_alpha   90.00
_cell.angle_beta   90.00
_cell.angle_gamma   90.00
#
_symmetry.space_group_name_H-M   'P 1'
#
loop_
_entity.id
_entity.type
_entity.pdbx_description
1 polymer ?
#
loop_
_entity_poly.entity_id
_entity_poly.type
_entity_poly.pdbx_seq_one_letter_code
_entity_poly.pdbx_strand_id
1 'polypeptide(L)' 'VHAVTQGTDAQAEVSVRLEEDGKVVTAKAADPDTLVASAQAYITALNKLMVKRQSVSAQSVTAVG' A
#
# COMPACT_ATOMS: atom_id res chain seq x y z
N VAL A 1 27.66 1.99 11.73
CA VAL A 1 27.62 2.50 10.34
C VAL A 1 27.11 1.38 9.45
N HIS A 2 25.87 1.47 8.96
CA HIS A 2 25.32 0.48 8.01
C HIS A 2 25.64 0.99 6.61
N ALA A 3 26.42 0.22 5.87
CA ALA A 3 26.85 0.57 4.52
C ALA A 3 25.64 0.61 3.59
N VAL A 4 25.28 1.79 3.10
CA VAL A 4 24.38 1.96 1.97
C VAL A 4 25.25 1.82 0.73
N THR A 5 25.18 0.68 0.07
CA THR A 5 26.01 0.36 -1.09
C THR A 5 25.79 1.40 -2.19
N GLN A 6 26.89 2.04 -2.60
CA GLN A 6 26.94 2.92 -3.75
C GLN A 6 26.99 2.05 -5.01
N GLY A 7 25.94 2.09 -5.82
CA GLY A 7 25.90 1.38 -7.11
C GLY A 7 24.48 1.21 -7.60
N THR A 8 24.34 0.84 -8.86
CA THR A 8 23.12 0.51 -9.61
C THR A 8 22.17 -0.50 -8.93
N ASP A 9 22.53 -1.03 -7.76
CA ASP A 9 21.75 -1.94 -6.89
C ASP A 9 21.07 -1.22 -5.70
N ALA A 10 21.00 0.11 -5.69
CA ALA A 10 20.28 0.85 -4.67
C ALA A 10 18.77 0.55 -4.76
N GLN A 11 18.25 -0.30 -3.88
CA GLN A 11 16.81 -0.53 -3.75
C GLN A 11 16.15 0.69 -3.10
N ALA A 12 15.20 1.31 -3.79
CA ALA A 12 14.35 2.35 -3.21
C ALA A 12 13.16 1.68 -2.51
N GLU A 13 13.08 1.80 -1.18
CA GLU A 13 11.86 1.44 -0.44
C GLU A 13 10.90 2.62 -0.46
N VAL A 14 9.70 2.42 -1.00
CA VAL A 14 8.63 3.42 -1.03
C VAL A 14 7.46 2.93 -0.17
N SER A 15 6.89 3.82 0.64
CA SER A 15 5.71 3.57 1.45
C SER A 15 4.58 4.51 1.04
N VAL A 16 3.43 3.96 0.69
CA VAL A 16 2.22 4.71 0.31
C VAL A 16 1.13 4.50 1.36
N ARG A 17 0.53 5.61 1.82
CA ARG A 17 -0.63 5.62 2.71
C ARG A 17 -1.83 6.19 1.94
N LEU A 18 -2.92 5.42 1.88
CA LEU A 18 -4.20 5.87 1.32
C LEU A 18 -5.25 5.94 2.41
N GLU A 19 -6.16 6.90 2.27
CA GLU A 19 -7.26 7.16 3.19
C GLU A 19 -8.54 7.45 2.40
N GLU A 20 -9.62 6.75 2.72
CA GLU A 20 -10.95 6.95 2.13
C GLU A 20 -12.01 6.54 3.17
N ASP A 21 -13.05 7.35 3.39
CA ASP A 21 -14.17 7.05 4.28
C ASP A 21 -13.75 6.56 5.69
N GLY A 22 -12.73 7.20 6.27
CA GLY A 22 -12.19 6.84 7.59
C GLY A 22 -11.36 5.54 7.61
N LYS A 23 -11.15 4.89 6.46
CA LYS A 23 -10.29 3.70 6.33
C LYS A 23 -8.91 4.13 5.90
N VAL A 24 -7.92 3.67 6.64
CA VAL A 24 -6.51 3.87 6.32
C VAL A 24 -5.87 2.56 5.94
N VAL A 25 -5.07 2.59 4.88
CA VAL A 25 -4.20 1.48 4.46
C VAL A 25 -2.80 1.98 4.17
N THR A 26 -1.83 1.11 4.40
CA THR A 26 -0.43 1.36 4.05
C THR A 26 0.11 0.18 3.28
N ALA A 27 0.89 0.47 2.25
CA ALA A 27 1.64 -0.52 1.50
C ALA A 27 3.07 -0.02 1.25
N LYS A 28 3.98 -0.97 1.10
CA LYS A 28 5.39 -0.73 0.82
C LYS A 28 5.81 -1.54 -0.39
N ALA A 29 6.75 -1.02 -1.16
CA ALA A 29 7.41 -1.74 -2.24
C ALA A 29 8.88 -1.34 -2.28
N ALA A 30 9.74 -2.25 -2.73
CA ALA A 30 11.16 -2.01 -2.90
C ALA A 30 11.54 -2.36 -4.33
N ASP A 31 12.06 -1.39 -5.08
CA ASP A 31 12.52 -1.56 -6.45
C ASP A 31 13.72 -0.63 -6.70
N PRO A 32 14.73 -1.04 -7.50
CA PRO A 32 15.81 -0.14 -7.91
C PRO A 32 15.31 1.12 -8.64
N ASP A 33 14.16 1.02 -9.31
CA ASP A 33 13.46 2.16 -9.90
C ASP A 33 12.38 2.69 -8.93
N THR A 34 12.61 3.89 -8.41
CA THR A 34 11.69 4.56 -7.48
C THR A 34 10.27 4.76 -8.06
N LEU A 35 10.12 4.94 -9.38
CA LEU A 35 8.80 5.05 -10.02
C LEU A 35 8.07 3.71 -10.02
N VAL A 36 8.78 2.62 -10.30
CA VAL A 36 8.23 1.26 -10.24
C VAL A 36 7.83 0.93 -8.80
N ALA A 37 8.70 1.20 -7.81
CA ALA A 37 8.37 1.03 -6.40
C ALA A 37 7.14 1.85 -5.99
N SER A 38 7.05 3.10 -6.44
CA SER A 38 5.90 3.97 -6.14
C SER A 38 4.59 3.44 -6.73
N ALA A 39 4.61 2.99 -7.98
CA ALA A 39 3.45 2.42 -8.65
C ALA A 39 2.99 1.11 -7.99
N GLN A 40 3.93 0.21 -7.66
CA GLN A 40 3.63 -1.05 -6.97
C GLN A 40 3.04 -0.82 -5.58
N ALA A 41 3.63 0.10 -4.80
CA ALA A 41 3.13 0.46 -3.48
C ALA A 41 1.71 1.07 -3.57
N TYR A 42 1.46 1.93 -4.56
CA TYR A 42 0.14 2.53 -4.78
C TYR A 42 -0.92 1.50 -5.15
N ILE A 43 -0.66 0.65 -6.15
CA ILE A 43 -1.60 -0.41 -6.58
C ILE A 43 -1.91 -1.35 -5.40
N THR A 44 -0.89 -1.72 -4.62
CA THR A 44 -1.07 -2.57 -3.44
C THR A 44 -1.91 -1.89 -2.37
N ALA A 45 -1.67 -0.60 -2.09
CA ALA A 45 -2.50 0.17 -1.17
C ALA A 45 -3.94 0.28 -1.67
N LEU A 46 -4.15 0.56 -2.95
CA LEU A 46 -5.46 0.69 -3.55
C LEU A 46 -6.24 -0.63 -3.47
N ASN A 47 -5.62 -1.76 -3.81
CA ASN A 47 -6.24 -3.08 -3.67
C ASN A 47 -6.67 -3.35 -2.21
N LYS A 48 -5.81 -3.03 -1.23
CA LYS A 48 -6.16 -3.15 0.19
C LYS A 48 -7.33 -2.23 0.57
N LEU A 49 -7.37 -1.01 0.03
CA LEU A 49 -8.44 -0.05 0.29
C LEU A 49 -9.77 -0.55 -0.28
N MET A 50 -9.77 -1.07 -1.52
CA MET A 50 -10.96 -1.64 -2.17
C MET A 50 -11.53 -2.83 -1.39
N VAL A 51 -10.68 -3.71 -0.87
CA VAL A 51 -11.12 -4.81 0.01
C VAL A 51 -11.73 -4.27 1.30
N LYS A 52 -11.12 -3.27 1.95
CA LYS A 52 -11.72 -2.60 3.11
C LYS A 52 -13.01 -1.84 2.76
N ARG A 53 -13.16 -1.38 1.52
CA ARG A 53 -14.38 -0.76 1.01
C ARG A 53 -15.52 -1.77 1.02
N GLN A 54 -15.27 -2.95 0.44
CA GLN A 54 -16.22 -4.06 0.39
C GLN A 54 -16.51 -4.67 1.76
N SER A 55 -15.55 -4.74 2.68
CA SER A 55 -15.78 -5.30 4.02
C SER A 55 -16.82 -4.51 4.83
N VAL A 56 -16.93 -3.20 4.62
CA VAL A 56 -18.02 -2.40 5.25
C VAL A 56 -19.37 -2.65 4.59
N SER A 57 -19.41 -2.91 3.28
CA SER A 57 -20.64 -3.31 2.60
C SER A 57 -21.15 -4.69 3.04
N ALA A 58 -20.25 -5.58 3.47
CA ALA A 58 -20.60 -6.92 3.94
C ALA A 58 -20.97 -6.97 5.43
N GLN A 59 -20.50 -6.02 6.26
CA GLN A 59 -20.84 -5.98 7.69
C GLN A 59 -22.18 -5.31 7.98
N SER A 60 -22.72 -4.48 7.08
CA SER A 60 -24.02 -3.83 7.25
C SER A 60 -25.22 -4.74 6.95
N VAL A 61 -25.03 -5.86 6.24
CA VAL A 61 -26.13 -6.79 5.89
C VAL A 61 -26.40 -7.86 6.95
N THR A 62 -25.55 -8.03 7.96
CA THR A 62 -25.74 -9.10 8.98
C THR A 62 -26.34 -8.60 10.29
N ALA A 63 -26.61 -7.29 10.44
CA ALA A 63 -27.14 -6.70 11.68
C ALA A 63 -28.67 -6.48 11.67
N VAL A 64 -29.39 -6.99 10.66
CA VAL A 64 -30.86 -6.99 10.62
C VAL A 64 -31.32 -8.43 10.36
N GLY A 65 -31.48 -9.19 11.45
CA GLY A 65 -32.01 -10.55 11.46
C GLY A 65 -32.51 -10.90 12.85
#